data_AF-A0A2L2TRF4-F1
#
_entry.id   AF-A0A2L2TRF4-F1
#
_cell.length_a   1.000
_cell.length_b   1.000
_cell.length_c   1.000
_cell.angle_alpha   90.00
_cell.angle_beta   90.00
_cell.angle_gamma   90.00
#
_symmetry.space_group_name_H-M   'P 1'
#
loop_
_entity.id
_entity.type
_entity.pdbx_description
1 polymer ?
#
loop_
_entity_poly.entity_id
_entity_poly.type
_entity_poly.pdbx_seq_one_letter_code
_entity_poly.pdbx_strand_id
1 'polypeptide(L)'
;MRFEFTSLVAFLATTALADRMEIFTKCGDTSCNSYDGWFYTDYGAYRVNANTGCRVPGVPHMEEFCIDWDNRRLHFRFGGQDKRCMTQDSESAYGCGATCYKTTWREIPCYWRMAPIPEEQLATEVQSSAPSTTAEVKGKRAVNF
;
A
#
# COMPACT_ATOMS: atom_id res chain seq x y z
N MET A 1 47.43 11.61 16.82
CA MET A 1 46.54 11.76 15.65
C MET A 1 45.21 11.10 16.01
N ARG A 2 44.14 11.89 16.22
CA ARG A 2 42.79 11.37 16.45
C ARG A 2 42.04 11.43 15.12
N PHE A 3 41.63 10.27 14.62
CA PHE A 3 40.75 10.20 13.46
C PHE A 3 39.31 10.11 13.97
N GLU A 4 38.62 11.24 13.89
CA GLU A 4 37.18 11.35 14.14
C GLU A 4 36.45 10.78 12.91
N PHE A 5 35.91 9.56 13.02
CA PHE A 5 35.07 8.98 11.98
C PHE A 5 33.61 9.36 12.23
N THR A 6 33.14 10.42 11.59
CA THR A 6 31.72 10.80 11.60
C THR A 6 30.95 9.87 10.64
N SER A 7 30.45 8.75 11.14
CA SER A 7 29.57 7.86 10.35
C SER A 7 28.18 8.49 10.22
N LEU A 8 27.83 8.90 9.01
CA LEU A 8 26.51 9.40 8.65
C LEU A 8 25.60 8.19 8.38
N VAL A 9 24.81 7.79 9.39
CA VAL A 9 23.83 6.69 9.27
C VAL A 9 22.56 7.24 8.61
N ALA A 10 22.45 7.07 7.29
CA ALA A 10 21.20 7.30 6.58
C ALA A 10 20.23 6.14 6.87
N PHE A 11 19.25 6.37 7.74
CA PHE A 11 18.13 5.45 7.92
C PHE A 11 17.20 5.54 6.71
N LEU A 12 17.32 4.58 5.79
CA LEU A 12 16.26 4.30 4.82
C LEU A 12 15.11 3.63 5.60
N ALA A 13 14.19 4.44 6.12
CA ALA A 13 12.92 3.95 6.65
C ALA A 13 12.08 3.46 5.47
N THR A 14 12.29 2.21 5.04
CA THR A 14 11.36 1.53 4.17
C THR A 14 10.04 1.45 4.91
N THR A 15 9.01 2.16 4.46
CA THR A 15 7.64 1.98 4.95
C THR A 15 7.20 0.59 4.51
N ALA A 16 7.50 -0.41 5.33
CA ALA A 16 6.92 -1.73 5.15
C ALA A 16 5.41 -1.55 5.25
N LEU A 17 4.71 -1.85 4.16
CA LEU A 17 3.26 -1.98 4.16
C LEU A 17 2.94 -3.17 5.06
N ALA A 18 2.60 -2.87 6.32
CA ALA A 18 2.52 -3.86 7.37
C ALA A 18 1.25 -4.72 7.25
N ASP A 19 0.15 -4.11 6.78
CA ASP A 19 -1.12 -4.79 6.73
C ASP A 19 -1.36 -5.39 5.34
N ARG A 20 -1.94 -6.58 5.34
CA ARG A 20 -2.38 -7.27 4.13
C ARG A 20 -3.73 -7.89 4.38
N MET A 21 -4.44 -8.21 3.30
CA MET A 21 -5.73 -8.85 3.44
C MET A 21 -5.89 -10.00 2.45
N GLU A 22 -6.54 -11.05 2.92
CA GLU A 22 -7.03 -12.14 2.07
C GLU A 22 -8.55 -12.16 2.15
N ILE A 23 -9.23 -12.34 1.03
CA ILE A 23 -10.68 -12.48 0.98
C ILE A 23 -11.04 -13.74 0.21
N PHE A 24 -11.95 -14.52 0.81
CA PHE A 24 -12.51 -15.73 0.22
C PHE A 24 -13.95 -15.44 -0.21
N THR A 25 -14.13 -15.32 -1.52
CA THR A 25 -15.41 -15.04 -2.15
C THR A 25 -16.04 -16.33 -2.63
N LYS A 26 -17.32 -16.53 -2.31
CA LYS A 26 -18.14 -17.64 -2.81
C LYS A 26 -19.25 -17.09 -3.69
N CYS A 27 -19.34 -17.55 -4.92
CA CYS A 27 -20.35 -17.16 -5.89
C CYS A 27 -21.32 -18.33 -6.13
N GLY A 28 -22.62 -18.05 -5.98
CA GLY A 28 -23.69 -18.90 -6.49
C GLY A 28 -24.17 -18.38 -7.85
N ASP A 29 -25.35 -18.83 -8.27
CA ASP A 29 -25.88 -18.55 -9.61
C ASP A 29 -26.20 -17.07 -9.86
N THR A 30 -26.58 -16.33 -8.81
CA THR A 30 -27.06 -14.94 -8.95
C THR A 30 -26.29 -13.91 -8.14
N SER A 31 -25.39 -14.33 -7.25
CA SER A 31 -24.64 -13.41 -6.39
C SER A 31 -23.34 -14.01 -5.85
N CYS A 32 -22.41 -13.12 -5.53
CA CYS A 32 -21.16 -13.44 -4.83
C CYS A 32 -21.19 -12.87 -3.41
N ASN A 33 -20.64 -13.62 -2.45
CA ASN A 33 -20.51 -13.21 -1.07
C ASN A 33 -19.05 -13.29 -0.63
N SER A 34 -18.57 -12.19 -0.06
CA SER A 34 -17.19 -12.00 0.38
C SER A 34 -17.11 -11.76 1.89
N TYR A 35 -18.02 -12.35 2.68
CA TYR A 35 -18.02 -12.15 4.13
C TYR A 35 -16.78 -12.72 4.84
N ASP A 36 -16.06 -13.66 4.22
CA ASP A 36 -14.92 -14.36 4.82
C ASP A 36 -13.60 -13.67 4.43
N GLY A 37 -13.34 -12.52 5.08
CA GLY A 37 -12.09 -11.78 4.96
C GLY A 37 -11.18 -12.00 6.17
N TRP A 38 -9.88 -12.06 5.93
CA TRP A 38 -8.82 -12.07 6.94
C TRP A 38 -7.94 -10.84 6.77
N PHE A 39 -7.95 -9.99 7.79
CA PHE A 39 -7.10 -8.80 7.86
C PHE A 39 -5.89 -9.11 8.74
N TYR A 40 -4.70 -9.04 8.16
CA TYR A 40 -3.44 -9.32 8.84
C TYR A 40 -2.75 -8.02 9.18
N THR A 41 -2.28 -7.92 10.42
CA THR A 41 -1.51 -6.80 10.97
C THR A 41 -0.29 -7.33 11.70
N ASP A 42 0.59 -6.44 12.13
CA ASP A 42 1.71 -6.78 13.03
C ASP A 42 1.25 -7.38 14.37
N TYR A 43 0.01 -7.11 14.78
CA TYR A 43 -0.55 -7.57 16.06
C TYR A 43 -1.35 -8.88 15.96
N GLY A 44 -1.63 -9.36 14.74
CA GLY A 44 -2.40 -10.58 14.53
C GLY A 44 -3.27 -10.57 13.28
N ALA A 45 -4.07 -11.63 13.16
CA ALA A 45 -5.03 -11.82 12.07
C ALA A 45 -6.46 -11.78 12.59
N TYR A 46 -7.32 -11.03 11.92
CA TYR A 46 -8.69 -10.78 12.34
C TYR A 46 -9.67 -11.12 11.23
N ARG A 47 -10.77 -11.78 11.59
CA ARG A 47 -11.89 -11.98 10.65
C ARG A 47 -12.65 -10.67 10.46
N VAL A 48 -12.91 -10.33 9.22
CA VAL A 48 -13.69 -9.14 8.86
C VAL A 48 -14.69 -9.48 7.76
N ASN A 49 -15.87 -8.85 7.82
CA ASN A 49 -16.83 -8.92 6.73
C ASN A 49 -16.29 -8.09 5.56
N ALA A 50 -15.98 -8.74 4.44
CA ALA A 50 -15.39 -8.09 3.28
C ALA A 50 -16.35 -7.90 2.09
N ASN A 51 -17.67 -7.89 2.33
CA ASN A 51 -18.65 -7.47 1.31
C ASN A 51 -18.51 -5.97 0.96
N THR A 52 -19.06 -5.51 -0.17
CA THR A 52 -19.03 -4.09 -0.54
C THR A 52 -19.65 -3.18 0.53
N GLY A 53 -19.08 -2.00 0.74
CA GLY A 53 -19.56 -0.95 1.64
C GLY A 53 -18.67 -0.70 2.86
N CYS A 54 -19.09 0.25 3.70
CA CYS A 54 -18.38 0.70 4.89
C CYS A 54 -18.92 0.09 6.19
N ARG A 55 -18.05 -0.18 7.16
CA ARG A 55 -18.38 -0.70 8.48
C ARG A 55 -17.23 -0.51 9.48
N VAL A 56 -17.53 -0.73 10.75
CA VAL A 56 -16.54 -0.94 11.81
C VAL A 56 -16.32 -2.45 11.95
N PRO A 57 -15.12 -2.98 11.69
CA PRO A 57 -14.86 -4.41 11.85
C PRO A 57 -14.46 -4.74 13.29
N GLY A 58 -14.39 -6.04 13.61
CA GLY A 58 -13.90 -6.53 14.90
C GLY A 58 -12.38 -6.44 15.09
N VAL A 59 -11.71 -5.51 14.40
CA VAL A 59 -10.26 -5.28 14.53
C VAL A 59 -10.03 -4.23 15.62
N PRO A 60 -9.20 -4.50 16.64
CA PRO A 60 -8.96 -3.55 17.72
C PRO A 60 -8.56 -2.16 17.22
N HIS A 61 -9.23 -1.12 17.72
CA HIS A 61 -8.99 0.28 17.38
C HIS A 61 -9.24 0.68 15.92
N MET A 62 -9.75 -0.21 15.06
CA MET A 62 -10.14 0.15 13.71
C MET A 62 -11.52 0.81 13.75
N GLU A 63 -11.61 2.04 13.26
CA GLU A 63 -12.83 2.86 13.29
C GLU A 63 -13.54 2.91 11.94
N GLU A 64 -12.82 2.67 10.85
CA GLU A 64 -13.38 2.72 9.50
C GLU A 64 -12.79 1.59 8.68
N PHE A 65 -13.65 0.87 7.96
CA PHE A 65 -13.27 -0.16 7.01
C PHE A 65 -14.29 -0.19 5.88
N CYS A 66 -13.85 0.13 4.66
CA CYS A 66 -14.71 0.22 3.49
C CYS A 66 -14.10 -0.55 2.33
N ILE A 67 -14.93 -1.36 1.66
CA ILE A 67 -14.55 -2.06 0.44
C ILE A 67 -15.44 -1.61 -0.70
N ASP A 68 -14.79 -1.37 -1.84
CA ASP A 68 -15.40 -1.12 -3.13
C ASP A 68 -14.91 -2.20 -4.11
N TRP A 69 -15.72 -3.25 -4.26
CA TRP A 69 -15.41 -4.36 -5.16
C TRP A 69 -15.47 -3.95 -6.64
N ASP A 70 -16.32 -2.99 -7.00
CA ASP A 70 -16.48 -2.55 -8.38
C ASP A 70 -15.18 -1.89 -8.87
N ASN A 71 -14.51 -1.15 -7.97
CA ASN A 71 -13.23 -0.49 -8.28
C ASN A 71 -11.99 -1.22 -7.74
N ARG A 72 -12.16 -2.38 -7.07
CA ARG A 72 -11.08 -3.19 -6.49
C ARG A 72 -10.23 -2.41 -5.48
N ARG A 73 -10.91 -1.64 -4.63
CA ARG A 73 -10.33 -0.67 -3.68
C ARG A 73 -10.85 -0.91 -2.26
N LEU A 74 -9.96 -0.85 -1.27
CA LEU A 74 -10.30 -0.92 0.15
C LEU A 74 -9.61 0.18 0.95
N HIS A 75 -10.30 0.84 1.87
CA HIS A 75 -9.67 1.77 2.80
C HIS A 75 -10.05 1.46 4.22
N PHE A 76 -9.15 1.78 5.13
CA PHE A 76 -9.35 1.59 6.55
C PHE A 76 -8.68 2.72 7.35
N ARG A 77 -9.10 2.87 8.59
CA ARG A 77 -8.54 3.88 9.50
C ARG A 77 -8.59 3.36 10.93
N PHE A 78 -7.48 3.48 11.63
CA PHE A 78 -7.42 3.28 13.08
C PHE A 78 -7.62 4.61 13.81
N GLY A 79 -8.12 4.55 15.05
CA GLY A 79 -8.27 5.74 15.88
C GLY A 79 -6.95 6.50 16.03
N GLY A 80 -6.99 7.80 15.74
CA GLY A 80 -5.80 8.67 15.79
C GLY A 80 -4.80 8.50 14.64
N GLN A 81 -5.11 7.70 13.62
CA GLN A 81 -4.28 7.54 12.42
C GLN A 81 -4.97 8.11 11.18
N ASP A 82 -4.16 8.44 10.17
CA ASP A 82 -4.66 8.78 8.84
C ASP A 82 -5.27 7.56 8.14
N LYS A 83 -6.07 7.84 7.11
CA LYS A 83 -6.66 6.82 6.25
C LYS A 83 -5.56 6.07 5.49
N ARG A 84 -5.66 4.74 5.46
CA ARG A 84 -4.80 3.84 4.70
C ARG A 84 -5.63 3.13 3.64
N CYS A 85 -5.00 2.80 2.51
CA CYS A 85 -5.68 2.26 1.35
C CYS A 85 -5.00 0.98 0.90
N MET A 86 -5.78 0.06 0.34
CA MET A 86 -5.35 -1.17 -0.29
C MET A 86 -5.97 -1.29 -1.67
N THR A 87 -5.29 -2.03 -2.54
CA THR A 87 -5.80 -2.47 -3.83
C THR A 87 -5.76 -3.99 -3.89
N GLN A 88 -6.66 -4.57 -4.68
CA GLN A 88 -6.57 -5.98 -5.01
C GLN A 88 -5.26 -6.23 -5.77
N ASP A 89 -4.49 -7.19 -5.29
CA ASP A 89 -3.18 -7.55 -5.82
C ASP A 89 -3.25 -8.80 -6.71
N SER A 90 -4.04 -9.80 -6.30
CA SER A 90 -4.26 -11.01 -7.08
C SER A 90 -5.66 -11.57 -6.89
N GLU A 91 -6.08 -12.43 -7.83
CA GLU A 91 -7.29 -13.24 -7.77
C GLU A 91 -6.96 -14.65 -8.27
N SER A 92 -7.40 -15.67 -7.55
CA SER A 92 -7.19 -17.06 -7.92
C SER A 92 -8.40 -17.89 -7.55
N ALA A 93 -8.82 -18.80 -8.43
CA ALA A 93 -9.85 -19.78 -8.07
C ALA A 93 -9.29 -20.76 -7.04
N TYR A 94 -10.12 -21.19 -6.09
CA TYR A 94 -9.77 -22.26 -5.16
C TYR A 94 -10.90 -23.30 -5.08
N GLY A 95 -10.54 -24.53 -4.75
CA GLY A 95 -11.49 -25.64 -4.69
C GLY A 95 -12.54 -25.44 -3.59
N CYS A 96 -13.81 -25.41 -3.98
CA CYS A 96 -14.96 -25.43 -3.09
C CYS A 96 -16.18 -26.04 -3.82
N GLY A 97 -17.29 -26.28 -3.12
CA GLY A 97 -18.52 -26.81 -3.72
C GLY A 97 -19.33 -25.83 -4.59
N ALA A 98 -18.73 -24.71 -4.99
CA ALA A 98 -19.33 -23.62 -5.77
C ALA A 98 -18.24 -22.93 -6.61
N THR A 99 -18.53 -21.80 -7.24
CA THR A 99 -17.48 -20.95 -7.82
C THR A 99 -16.84 -20.12 -6.70
N CYS A 100 -15.58 -20.39 -6.36
CA CYS A 100 -14.89 -19.65 -5.31
C CYS A 100 -13.58 -19.02 -5.77
N TYR A 101 -13.31 -17.83 -5.22
CA TYR A 101 -12.11 -17.05 -5.49
C TYR A 101 -11.43 -16.63 -4.19
N LYS A 102 -10.11 -16.70 -4.18
CA LYS A 102 -9.25 -16.07 -3.19
C LYS A 102 -8.63 -14.84 -3.83
N THR A 103 -8.82 -13.69 -3.21
CA THR A 103 -8.11 -12.46 -3.57
C THR A 103 -7.12 -12.07 -2.49
N THR A 104 -5.94 -11.60 -2.88
CA THR A 104 -5.00 -10.93 -1.97
C THR A 104 -5.06 -9.43 -2.20
N TRP A 105 -4.83 -8.67 -1.14
CA TRP A 105 -4.86 -7.21 -1.15
C TRP A 105 -3.64 -6.70 -0.41
N ARG A 106 -3.04 -5.65 -0.99
CA ARG A 106 -1.85 -4.99 -0.43
C ARG A 106 -2.12 -3.52 -0.25
N GLU A 107 -1.47 -2.93 0.74
CA GLU A 107 -1.54 -1.48 0.91
C GLU A 107 -0.88 -0.73 -0.26
N ILE A 108 -1.39 0.46 -0.48
CA ILE A 108 -0.90 1.44 -1.44
C ILE A 108 -1.10 2.84 -0.83
N PRO A 109 -0.37 3.86 -1.31
CA PRO A 109 -0.72 5.24 -1.01
C PRO A 109 -2.18 5.53 -1.39
N CYS A 110 -2.89 6.32 -0.58
CA CYS A 110 -4.27 6.70 -0.85
C CYS A 110 -4.37 7.75 -1.97
N TYR A 111 -4.33 7.32 -3.23
CA TYR A 111 -4.46 8.20 -4.40
C TYR A 111 -5.82 8.12 -5.08
N TRP A 112 -6.86 7.50 -4.50
CA TRP A 112 -8.12 7.22 -5.20
C TRP A 112 -8.89 8.43 -5.75
N ARG A 113 -8.55 9.64 -5.30
CA ARG A 113 -9.08 10.91 -5.85
C ARG A 113 -8.18 11.54 -6.92
N MET A 114 -6.98 11.03 -7.12
CA MET A 114 -6.10 11.38 -8.22
C MET A 114 -6.47 10.47 -9.40
N ALA A 115 -6.50 11.02 -10.62
CA ALA A 115 -6.86 10.29 -11.83
C ALA A 115 -6.06 8.97 -11.95
N PRO A 116 -6.58 7.95 -12.68
CA PRO A 116 -5.89 6.67 -12.84
C PRO A 116 -4.43 6.92 -13.22
N ILE A 117 -3.51 6.41 -12.38
CA ILE A 117 -2.09 6.46 -12.68
C ILE A 117 -1.88 5.53 -13.89
N PRO A 118 -1.37 6.02 -15.03
CA PRO A 118 -1.11 5.19 -16.20
C PRO A 118 -0.19 4.02 -15.82
N GLU A 119 -0.45 2.82 -16.33
CA GLU A 119 0.30 1.58 -16.01
C GLU A 119 1.83 1.75 -16.16
N GLU A 120 2.27 2.64 -17.06
CA GLU A 120 3.69 2.99 -17.28
C GLU A 120 4.38 3.61 -16.04
N GLN A 121 3.64 4.26 -15.14
CA GLN A 121 4.23 4.82 -13.90
C GLN A 121 4.34 3.78 -12.79
N LEU A 122 3.53 2.72 -12.82
CA LEU A 122 3.57 1.63 -11.83
C LEU A 122 4.85 0.78 -11.98
N ALA A 123 5.41 0.71 -13.19
CA ALA A 123 6.63 -0.04 -13.48
C ALA A 123 7.93 0.76 -13.28
N THR A 124 7.87 2.09 -13.08
CA THR A 124 9.05 2.97 -13.17
C THR A 124 9.57 3.45 -11.81
N GLU A 125 8.84 3.25 -10.71
CA GLU A 125 9.25 3.72 -9.37
C GLU A 125 10.40 2.91 -8.71
N VAL A 126 11.09 2.06 -9.48
CA VAL A 126 12.29 1.35 -9.00
C VAL A 126 13.59 2.06 -9.40
N GLN A 127 13.57 3.07 -10.29
CA GLN A 127 14.81 3.67 -10.80
C GLN A 127 14.71 5.18 -11.06
N SER A 128 14.68 6.03 -10.03
CA SER A 128 15.16 7.41 -10.22
C SER A 128 15.54 8.11 -8.92
N SER A 129 16.79 7.93 -8.51
CA SER A 129 17.50 8.95 -7.72
C SER A 129 19.02 8.80 -7.88
N ALA A 130 19.51 9.01 -9.10
CA ALA A 130 20.91 9.38 -9.28
C ALA A 130 21.03 10.89 -8.98
N PRO A 131 21.81 11.32 -7.96
CA PRO A 131 22.06 12.74 -7.75
C PRO A 131 22.91 13.30 -8.89
N SER A 132 22.38 14.32 -9.56
CA SER A 132 23.10 15.13 -10.55
C SER A 132 24.10 16.03 -9.82
N THR A 133 25.40 15.77 -9.99
CA THR A 133 26.47 16.65 -9.55
C THR A 133 26.47 17.92 -10.39
N THR A 134 26.05 19.04 -9.81
CA THR A 134 26.32 20.37 -10.36
C THR A 134 27.35 21.03 -9.44
N ALA A 135 28.63 20.99 -9.85
CA ALA A 135 29.67 21.80 -9.22
C ALA A 135 29.91 23.06 -10.07
N GLU A 136 29.76 24.17 -9.37
CA GLU A 136 29.71 25.57 -9.76
C GLU A 136 30.99 26.08 -10.45
N VAL A 137 30.81 26.85 -11.52
CA VAL A 137 31.85 27.60 -12.23
C VAL A 137 32.32 28.76 -11.34
N LYS A 138 33.57 28.75 -10.87
CA LYS A 138 34.19 29.93 -10.24
C LYS A 138 35.13 30.62 -11.23
N GLY A 139 34.72 31.82 -11.64
CA GLY A 139 35.36 32.63 -12.66
C GLY A 139 36.77 33.11 -12.31
N LYS A 140 37.64 33.08 -13.32
CA LYS A 140 38.85 33.90 -13.40
C LYS A 140 38.47 35.36 -13.66
N ARG A 141 39.02 36.29 -12.88
CA ARG A 141 39.21 37.67 -13.32
C ARG A 141 40.61 38.14 -12.92
N ALA A 142 41.40 38.43 -13.95
CA ALA A 142 42.76 38.98 -13.89
C ALA A 142 42.72 40.50 -13.68
N VAL A 143 43.78 41.09 -13.10
CA VAL A 143 44.33 42.40 -13.51
C VAL A 143 45.83 42.47 -13.21
N ASN A 144 46.57 42.99 -14.20
CA ASN A 144 48.00 43.31 -14.26
C ASN A 144 48.37 44.56 -13.43
N PHE A 145 49.59 44.59 -12.87
CA PHE A 145 50.72 45.47 -13.24
C PHE A 145 51.86 45.29 -12.23
#